data_AF-A0A3P8KTF3-F1
#
_entry.id   AF-A0A3P8KTF3-F1
#
_cell.length_a   1.000
_cell.length_b   1.000
_cell.length_c   1.000
_cell.angle_alpha   90.00
_cell.angle_beta   90.00
_cell.angle_gamma   90.00
#
_symmetry.space_group_name_H-M   'P 1'
#
loop_
_entity.id
_entity.type
_entity.pdbx_description
1 polymer ?
#
loop_
_entity_poly.entity_id
_entity_poly.type
_entity_poly.pdbx_seq_one_letter_code
_entity_poly.pdbx_strand_id
1 'polypeptide(L)'
;MPAGLGCLETAANPFVTVLGPESGGHFRLNLAQTFNSFGAIIAVVFGQSLILSNVPHQSQEVLDKMAPEQLSAYKHSLVLSVQTPYMIIVAIVLLVAVLIALTKFPSLQSDDHVDSEQSSLSASFARLVRIRHWRWAVLAQFCYVGAQTACWSYLIRYAIEEIPGMTPGFAANYLTGTMVCFFIGRF
;
A
#
# COMPACT_ATOMS: atom_id res chain seq x y z
N MET A 1 -3.88 -11.90 -4.28
CA MET A 1 -3.65 -10.51 -3.82
C MET A 1 -2.19 -10.23 -3.44
N PRO A 2 -1.48 -11.01 -2.59
CA PRO A 2 -0.12 -10.61 -2.13
C PRO A 2 0.95 -10.60 -3.25
N ALA A 3 0.87 -11.52 -4.22
CA ALA A 3 1.84 -11.58 -5.32
C ALA A 3 1.79 -10.36 -6.25
N GLY A 4 0.59 -9.79 -6.48
CA GLY A 4 0.42 -8.64 -7.38
C GLY A 4 1.02 -7.36 -6.82
N LEU A 5 0.82 -7.12 -5.52
CA LEU A 5 1.38 -5.96 -4.84
C LEU A 5 2.92 -6.03 -4.79
N GLY A 6 3.47 -7.19 -4.42
CA GLY A 6 4.93 -7.40 -4.38
C GLY A 6 5.58 -7.28 -5.76
N CYS A 7 4.91 -7.76 -6.82
CA CYS A 7 5.38 -7.60 -8.20
C CYS A 7 5.42 -6.12 -8.60
N LEU A 8 4.35 -5.37 -8.33
CA LEU A 8 4.27 -3.94 -8.62
C LEU A 8 5.32 -3.13 -7.85
N GLU A 9 5.53 -3.39 -6.56
CA GLU A 9 6.54 -2.66 -5.78
C GLU A 9 7.96 -2.95 -6.25
N THR A 10 8.24 -4.20 -6.62
CA THR A 10 9.58 -4.61 -7.09
C THR A 10 9.85 -4.11 -8.51
N ALA A 11 8.83 -3.98 -9.36
CA ALA A 11 8.97 -3.51 -10.73
C ALA A 11 8.89 -1.98 -10.85
N ALA A 12 7.90 -1.34 -10.21
CA ALA A 12 7.61 0.07 -10.40
C ALA A 12 8.67 0.99 -9.76
N ASN A 13 9.15 0.65 -8.55
CA ASN A 13 10.09 1.52 -7.84
C ASN A 13 11.43 1.66 -8.60
N PRO A 14 12.09 0.58 -9.05
CA PRO A 14 13.29 0.70 -9.88
C PRO A 14 13.00 1.39 -11.21
N PHE A 15 11.89 1.05 -11.86
CA PHE A 15 11.51 1.64 -13.15
C PHE A 15 11.43 3.17 -13.09
N VAL A 16 10.76 3.75 -12.09
CA VAL A 16 10.67 5.21 -11.91
C VAL A 16 12.04 5.84 -11.66
N THR A 17 12.93 5.17 -10.93
CA THR A 17 14.28 5.70 -10.67
C THR A 17 15.15 5.73 -11.92
N VAL A 18 14.94 4.81 -12.87
CA VAL A 18 15.76 4.68 -14.09
C VAL A 18 15.11 5.39 -15.30
N LEU A 19 13.84 5.81 -15.20
CA LEU A 19 13.10 6.58 -16.23
C LEU A 19 13.61 8.03 -16.38
N GLY A 20 14.89 8.21 -16.71
CA GLY A 20 15.53 9.51 -16.96
C GLY A 20 16.97 9.60 -16.42
N PRO A 21 17.57 10.80 -16.39
CA PRO A 21 18.96 11.00 -15.91
C PRO A 21 19.16 10.51 -14.48
N GLU A 22 20.30 9.86 -14.20
CA GLU A 22 20.62 9.23 -12.90
C GLU A 22 20.53 10.20 -11.72
N SER A 23 21.00 11.44 -11.90
CA SER A 23 20.96 12.49 -10.87
C SER A 23 19.56 12.88 -10.40
N GLY A 24 18.52 12.66 -11.23
CA GLY A 24 17.13 12.95 -10.92
C GLY A 24 16.33 11.76 -10.36
N GLY A 25 16.93 10.58 -10.24
CA GLY A 25 16.22 9.35 -9.87
C GLY A 25 15.54 9.41 -8.50
N HIS A 26 16.21 9.96 -7.49
CA HIS A 26 15.66 10.12 -6.14
C HIS A 26 14.47 11.09 -6.12
N PHE A 27 14.53 12.18 -6.88
CA PHE A 27 13.43 13.14 -6.97
C PHE A 27 12.20 12.55 -7.67
N ARG A 28 12.40 11.83 -8.79
CA ARG A 28 11.30 11.12 -9.48
C ARG A 28 10.61 10.10 -8.58
N LEU A 29 11.39 9.34 -7.82
CA LEU A 29 10.86 8.37 -6.86
C LEU A 29 10.06 9.06 -5.76
N ASN A 30 10.59 10.12 -5.14
CA ASN A 30 9.86 10.87 -4.12
C ASN A 30 8.56 11.48 -4.67
N LEU A 31 8.61 12.08 -5.86
CA LEU A 31 7.43 12.65 -6.51
C LEU A 31 6.36 11.57 -6.78
N ALA A 32 6.75 10.42 -7.34
CA ALA A 32 5.82 9.31 -7.57
C ALA A 32 5.22 8.77 -6.26
N GLN A 33 6.02 8.69 -5.20
CA GLN A 33 5.55 8.28 -3.88
C GLN A 33 4.61 9.30 -3.24
N THR A 34 4.78 10.60 -3.51
CA THR A 34 3.83 11.63 -3.10
C THR A 34 2.46 11.43 -3.76
N PHE A 35 2.41 11.08 -5.05
CA PHE A 35 1.15 10.71 -5.72
C PHE A 35 0.51 9.45 -5.12
N ASN A 36 1.31 8.47 -4.69
CA ASN A 36 0.80 7.30 -3.97
C ASN A 36 0.14 7.72 -2.64
N SER A 37 0.83 8.53 -1.82
CA SER A 37 0.26 9.06 -0.58
C SER A 37 -0.99 9.93 -0.81
N PHE A 38 -1.00 10.75 -1.86
CA PHE A 38 -2.18 11.55 -2.24
C PHE A 38 -3.36 10.69 -2.68
N GLY A 39 -3.11 9.64 -3.48
CA GLY A 39 -4.12 8.66 -3.87
C GLY A 39 -4.71 7.93 -2.66
N ALA A 40 -3.88 7.58 -1.67
CA ALA A 40 -4.35 7.00 -0.41
C ALA A 40 -5.27 7.95 0.37
N ILE A 41 -4.95 9.25 0.44
CA ILE A 41 -5.83 10.25 1.07
C ILE A 41 -7.17 10.35 0.35
N ILE A 42 -7.17 10.44 -0.98
CA ILE A 42 -8.40 10.45 -1.78
C ILE A 42 -9.20 9.17 -1.51
N ALA A 43 -8.54 8.01 -1.52
CA ALA A 43 -9.19 6.72 -1.26
C ALA A 43 -9.81 6.66 0.15
N VAL A 44 -9.16 7.22 1.18
CA VAL A 44 -9.74 7.29 2.53
C VAL A 44 -10.91 8.27 2.56
N VAL A 45 -10.74 9.50 2.09
CA VAL A 45 -11.78 10.55 2.18
C VAL A 45 -13.03 10.18 1.38
N PHE A 46 -12.86 9.77 0.12
CA PHE A 46 -13.97 9.43 -0.76
C PHE A 46 -14.41 7.99 -0.59
N GLY A 47 -13.49 7.05 -0.39
CA GLY A 47 -13.83 5.64 -0.20
C GLY A 47 -14.55 5.38 1.11
N GLN A 48 -14.18 6.06 2.22
CA GLN A 48 -14.95 5.96 3.45
C GLN A 48 -16.40 6.43 3.24
N SER A 49 -16.58 7.60 2.63
CA SER A 49 -17.91 8.18 2.42
C SER A 49 -18.77 7.38 1.42
N LEU A 50 -18.16 6.84 0.36
CA LEU A 50 -18.89 6.12 -0.69
C LEU A 50 -19.12 4.64 -0.36
N ILE A 51 -18.19 4.00 0.38
CA ILE A 51 -18.26 2.57 0.71
C ILE A 51 -18.99 2.38 2.03
N LEU A 52 -18.56 3.06 3.11
CA LEU A 52 -19.09 2.79 4.46
C LEU A 52 -20.49 3.34 4.70
N SER A 53 -20.97 4.29 3.91
CA SER A 53 -22.36 4.78 3.98
C SER A 53 -23.39 3.77 3.45
N ASN A 54 -22.98 2.86 2.56
CA ASN A 54 -23.86 1.83 1.99
C ASN A 54 -23.74 0.47 2.71
N VAL A 55 -22.79 0.31 3.63
CA VAL A 55 -22.66 -0.92 4.41
C VAL A 55 -23.66 -0.89 5.56
N PRO A 56 -24.57 -1.88 5.67
CA PRO A 56 -25.49 -1.95 6.79
C PRO A 56 -24.69 -2.20 8.09
N HIS A 57 -24.73 -1.25 9.02
CA HIS A 57 -24.05 -1.36 10.32
C HIS A 57 -24.98 -2.05 11.31
N GLN A 58 -24.65 -3.29 11.68
CA GLN A 58 -25.31 -3.99 12.79
C GLN A 58 -24.29 -4.35 13.86
N SER A 59 -24.67 -4.17 15.13
CA SER A 59 -23.80 -4.58 16.24
C SER A 59 -23.70 -6.11 16.29
N GLN A 60 -22.55 -6.60 16.75
CA GLN A 60 -22.31 -8.04 16.87
C GLN A 60 -23.40 -8.73 17.71
N GLU A 61 -23.90 -8.07 18.75
CA GLU A 61 -24.99 -8.58 19.60
C GLU A 61 -26.32 -8.79 18.86
N VAL A 62 -26.59 -8.02 17.82
CA VAL A 62 -27.79 -8.15 16.99
C VAL A 62 -27.59 -9.27 15.97
N LEU A 63 -26.38 -9.44 15.43
CA LEU A 63 -26.03 -10.53 14.52
C LEU A 63 -26.10 -11.90 15.19
N ASP A 64 -25.67 -12.01 16.44
CA ASP A 64 -25.65 -13.27 17.19
C ASP A 64 -27.07 -13.70 17.64
N LYS A 65 -28.04 -12.76 17.66
CA LYS A 65 -29.44 -13.00 17.99
C LYS A 65 -30.33 -13.24 16.77
N MET A 66 -29.81 -13.08 15.55
CA MET A 66 -30.58 -13.29 14.32
C MET A 66 -30.81 -14.77 14.03
N ALA A 67 -31.99 -15.09 13.50
CA ALA A 67 -32.26 -16.41 12.94
C ALA A 67 -31.33 -16.68 11.72
N PRO A 68 -31.01 -17.95 11.42
CA PRO A 68 -30.11 -18.29 10.31
C PRO A 68 -30.57 -17.75 8.95
N GLU A 69 -31.89 -17.63 8.69
CA GLU A 69 -32.38 -17.01 7.46
C GLU A 69 -32.13 -15.49 7.42
N GLN A 70 -32.26 -14.80 8.55
CA GLN A 70 -32.01 -13.35 8.66
C GLN A 70 -30.51 -13.03 8.54
N LEU A 71 -29.65 -13.87 9.12
CA LEU A 71 -28.19 -13.73 9.01
C LEU A 71 -27.73 -13.92 7.56
N SER A 72 -28.31 -14.88 6.83
CA SER A 72 -28.07 -15.11 5.40
C SER A 72 -28.43 -13.87 4.57
N ALA A 73 -29.63 -13.32 4.77
CA ALA A 73 -30.08 -12.12 4.08
C ALA A 73 -29.20 -10.91 4.37
N TYR A 74 -28.79 -10.73 5.64
CA TYR A 74 -27.85 -9.67 6.04
C TYR A 74 -26.50 -9.81 5.35
N LYS A 75 -25.87 -11.00 5.38
CA LYS A 75 -24.60 -11.25 4.69
C LYS A 75 -24.70 -11.00 3.18
N HIS A 76 -25.81 -11.40 2.56
CA HIS A 76 -26.05 -11.14 1.14
C HIS A 76 -26.13 -9.63 0.83
N SER A 77 -26.83 -8.87 1.68
CA SER A 77 -26.89 -7.39 1.54
C SER A 77 -25.52 -6.73 1.72
N LEU A 78 -24.66 -7.26 2.60
CA LEU A 78 -23.31 -6.76 2.82
C LEU A 78 -22.43 -6.94 1.57
N VAL A 79 -22.50 -8.12 0.94
CA VAL A 79 -21.75 -8.42 -0.30
C VAL A 79 -22.20 -7.53 -1.46
N LEU A 80 -23.51 -7.34 -1.62
CA LEU A 80 -24.05 -6.46 -2.66
C LEU A 80 -23.57 -5.01 -2.49
N SER A 81 -23.48 -4.54 -1.25
CA SER A 81 -23.04 -3.17 -0.93
C SER A 81 -21.57 -2.92 -1.29
N VAL A 82 -20.71 -3.93 -1.18
CA VAL A 82 -19.28 -3.83 -1.54
C VAL A 82 -19.01 -4.19 -3.02
N GLN A 83 -19.93 -4.85 -3.71
CA GLN A 83 -19.71 -5.29 -5.08
C GLN A 83 -19.43 -4.12 -6.05
N THR A 84 -20.25 -3.05 -5.97
CA THR A 84 -20.09 -1.87 -6.83
C THR A 84 -18.74 -1.17 -6.65
N PRO A 85 -18.29 -0.81 -5.44
CA PRO A 85 -16.97 -0.19 -5.27
C PRO A 85 -15.83 -1.12 -5.70
N TYR A 86 -15.94 -2.44 -5.49
CA TYR A 86 -14.94 -3.40 -5.98
C TYR A 86 -14.86 -3.44 -7.52
N MET A 87 -16.00 -3.38 -8.22
CA MET A 87 -16.02 -3.28 -9.68
C MET A 87 -15.34 -2.01 -10.20
N ILE A 88 -15.53 -0.88 -9.52
CA ILE A 88 -14.85 0.39 -9.85
C ILE A 88 -13.32 0.23 -9.67
N ILE A 89 -12.87 -0.38 -8.58
CA ILE A 89 -11.43 -0.63 -8.34
C ILE A 89 -10.84 -1.49 -9.47
N VAL A 90 -11.51 -2.58 -9.85
CA VAL A 90 -11.05 -3.45 -10.95
C VAL A 90 -11.00 -2.69 -12.27
N ALA A 91 -12.01 -1.86 -12.57
CA ALA A 91 -12.03 -1.04 -13.78
C ALA A 91 -10.85 -0.04 -13.82
N ILE A 92 -10.52 0.61 -12.70
CA ILE A 92 -9.36 1.52 -12.60
C ILE A 92 -8.06 0.77 -12.82
N VAL A 93 -7.89 -0.41 -12.20
CA VAL A 93 -6.69 -1.25 -12.38
C VAL A 93 -6.52 -1.66 -13.84
N LEU A 94 -7.60 -2.07 -14.50
CA LEU A 94 -7.57 -2.41 -15.93
C LEU A 94 -7.27 -1.18 -16.80
N LEU A 95 -7.84 -0.01 -16.48
CA LEU A 95 -7.55 1.23 -17.19
C LEU A 95 -6.06 1.58 -17.10
N VAL A 96 -5.47 1.50 -15.92
CA VAL A 96 -4.03 1.75 -15.71
C VAL A 96 -3.19 0.73 -16.48
N ALA A 97 -3.56 -0.55 -16.46
CA ALA A 97 -2.88 -1.58 -17.23
C ALA A 97 -2.92 -1.31 -18.74
N VAL A 98 -4.06 -0.87 -19.28
CA VAL A 98 -4.20 -0.47 -20.68
C VAL A 98 -3.35 0.76 -20.99
N LEU A 99 -3.36 1.79 -20.14
CA LEU A 99 -2.53 2.98 -20.33
C LEU A 99 -1.04 2.64 -20.39
N ILE A 100 -0.57 1.75 -19.50
CA ILE A 100 0.81 1.25 -19.51
C ILE A 100 1.10 0.47 -20.80
N ALA A 101 0.18 -0.39 -21.25
CA ALA A 101 0.35 -1.16 -22.48
C ALA A 101 0.40 -0.28 -23.74
N LEU A 102 -0.28 0.88 -23.72
CA LEU A 102 -0.29 1.85 -24.82
C LEU A 102 0.88 2.84 -24.78
N THR A 103 1.52 3.04 -23.62
CA THR A 103 2.65 3.97 -23.50
C THR A 103 3.93 3.30 -23.96
N LYS A 104 4.60 3.90 -24.96
CA LYS A 104 5.93 3.46 -25.39
C LYS A 104 6.98 4.08 -24.47
N PHE A 105 7.66 3.23 -23.70
CA PHE A 105 8.77 3.65 -22.86
C PHE A 105 10.10 3.64 -23.65
N PRO A 106 11.01 4.60 -23.40
CA PRO A 106 12.35 4.59 -23.98
C PRO A 106 13.17 3.41 -23.45
N SER A 107 14.06 2.86 -24.29
CA SER A 107 14.94 1.74 -23.90
C SER A 107 15.85 2.16 -22.74
N LEU A 108 15.76 1.44 -21.62
CA LEU A 108 16.60 1.65 -20.46
C LEU A 108 17.84 0.76 -20.57
N GLN A 109 19.02 1.29 -20.25
CA GLN A 109 20.29 0.53 -20.24
C GLN A 109 20.29 -0.67 -19.26
N SER A 110 19.33 -0.70 -18.32
CA SER A 110 19.10 -1.83 -17.41
C SER A 110 18.24 -2.95 -18.01
N ASP A 111 17.55 -2.70 -19.13
CA ASP A 111 16.75 -3.67 -19.87
C ASP A 111 17.54 -4.33 -21.03
N ASP A 112 18.80 -3.93 -21.22
CA ASP A 112 19.68 -4.54 -22.21
C ASP A 112 19.95 -6.01 -21.81
N HIS A 113 19.26 -6.93 -22.50
CA HIS A 113 19.55 -8.36 -22.50
C HIS A 113 20.88 -8.65 -23.19
N VAL A 114 21.98 -8.13 -22.65
CA VAL A 114 23.33 -8.43 -23.12
C VAL A 114 23.84 -9.65 -22.34
N ASP A 115 23.82 -10.76 -23.08
CA ASP A 115 24.61 -11.99 -22.94
C ASP A 115 24.13 -13.12 -22.00
N SER A 116 23.74 -14.17 -22.70
CA SER A 116 23.70 -15.58 -22.33
C SER A 116 24.93 -16.05 -21.54
N GLU A 117 24.69 -16.96 -20.59
CA GLU A 117 25.63 -17.69 -19.70
C GLU A 117 25.98 -17.08 -18.33
N GLN A 118 25.94 -15.76 -18.11
CA GLN A 118 26.22 -15.14 -16.78
C GLN A 118 25.00 -14.60 -16.03
N SER A 119 23.81 -14.74 -16.61
CA SER A 119 22.53 -14.27 -16.07
C SER A 119 21.86 -15.25 -15.09
N SER A 120 22.63 -16.08 -14.39
CA SER A 120 22.07 -16.89 -13.30
C SER A 120 21.65 -16.00 -12.14
N LEU A 121 20.43 -16.19 -11.63
CA LEU A 121 19.92 -15.50 -10.44
C LEU A 121 20.90 -15.58 -9.27
N SER A 122 21.64 -16.69 -9.14
CA SER A 122 22.67 -16.86 -8.10
C SER A 122 23.90 -15.96 -8.31
N ALA A 123 24.32 -15.72 -9.55
CA ALA A 123 25.45 -14.85 -9.88
C ALA A 123 25.09 -13.36 -9.69
N SER A 124 23.85 -12.98 -9.99
CA SER A 124 23.32 -11.63 -9.70
C SER A 124 23.17 -11.40 -8.19
N PHE A 125 22.64 -12.38 -7.45
CA PHE A 125 22.52 -12.29 -5.99
C PHE A 125 23.90 -12.19 -5.31
N ALA A 126 24.87 -13.01 -5.74
CA ALA A 126 26.24 -12.95 -5.22
C ALA A 126 26.91 -11.58 -5.47
N ARG A 127 26.66 -10.97 -6.64
CA ARG A 127 27.11 -9.60 -6.94
C ARG A 127 26.45 -8.58 -6.01
N LEU A 128 25.13 -8.64 -5.85
CA LEU A 128 24.38 -7.72 -4.97
C LEU A 128 24.86 -7.79 -3.52
N VAL A 129 25.04 -8.99 -2.99
CA VAL A 129 25.55 -9.20 -1.62
C VAL A 129 26.99 -8.68 -1.46
N ARG A 130 27.78 -8.59 -2.52
CA ARG A 130 29.12 -7.99 -2.45
C ARG A 130 29.07 -6.46 -2.35
N ILE A 131 27.99 -5.82 -2.80
CA ILE A 131 27.82 -4.37 -2.76
C ILE A 131 27.50 -3.92 -1.32
N ARG A 132 28.44 -3.20 -0.70
CA ARG A 132 28.33 -2.76 0.70
C ARG A 132 27.08 -1.90 0.95
N HIS A 133 26.85 -0.89 0.11
CA HIS A 133 25.72 0.03 0.31
C HIS A 133 24.37 -0.66 0.11
N TRP A 134 24.28 -1.64 -0.79
CA TRP A 134 23.05 -2.42 -1.01
C TRP A 134 22.68 -3.23 0.24
N ARG A 135 23.63 -3.90 0.86
CA ARG A 135 23.40 -4.64 2.12
C ARG A 135 22.89 -3.74 3.25
N TRP A 136 23.49 -2.55 3.39
CA TRP A 136 23.05 -1.57 4.38
C TRP A 136 21.67 -1.00 4.05
N ALA A 137 21.36 -0.79 2.77
CA ALA A 137 20.03 -0.34 2.35
C ALA A 137 18.96 -1.40 2.65
N VAL A 138 19.23 -2.69 2.42
CA VAL A 138 18.31 -3.79 2.75
C VAL A 138 18.05 -3.85 4.25
N LEU A 139 19.10 -3.76 5.07
CA LEU A 139 18.97 -3.73 6.53
C LEU A 139 18.18 -2.50 7.00
N ALA A 140 18.49 -1.32 6.43
CA ALA A 140 17.78 -0.09 6.74
C ALA A 140 16.29 -0.20 6.39
N GLN A 141 15.93 -0.76 5.22
CA GLN A 141 14.54 -0.96 4.81
C GLN A 141 13.82 -1.95 5.73
N PHE A 142 14.48 -3.03 6.13
CA PHE A 142 13.94 -3.99 7.08
C PHE A 142 13.64 -3.33 8.44
N CYS A 143 14.61 -2.57 8.97
CA CYS A 143 14.43 -1.83 10.22
C CYS A 143 13.35 -0.75 10.09
N TYR A 144 13.27 -0.07 8.95
CA TYR A 144 12.28 0.97 8.68
C TYR A 144 10.85 0.40 8.68
N VAL A 145 10.59 -0.67 7.92
CA VAL A 145 9.26 -1.30 7.86
C VAL A 145 8.89 -1.90 9.22
N GLY A 146 9.86 -2.51 9.92
CA GLY A 146 9.65 -3.05 11.26
C GLY A 146 9.30 -1.95 12.28
N ALA A 147 10.05 -0.84 12.29
CA ALA A 147 9.77 0.29 13.17
C ALA A 147 8.42 0.94 12.84
N GLN A 148 8.12 1.17 11.55
CA GLN A 148 6.87 1.79 11.13
C GLN A 148 5.65 0.95 11.55
N THR A 149 5.67 -0.35 11.28
CA THR A 149 4.57 -1.26 11.66
C THR A 149 4.46 -1.42 13.17
N ALA A 150 5.58 -1.46 13.90
CA ALA A 150 5.57 -1.49 15.36
C ALA A 150 4.95 -0.21 15.95
N CYS A 151 5.37 0.97 15.49
CA CYS A 151 4.82 2.24 15.94
C CYS A 151 3.31 2.30 15.74
N TRP A 152 2.80 1.98 14.54
CA TRP A 152 1.36 2.07 14.27
C TRP A 152 0.54 0.98 14.98
N SER A 153 1.07 -0.25 15.08
CA SER A 153 0.36 -1.37 15.73
C SER A 153 0.23 -1.18 17.23
N TYR A 154 1.26 -0.64 17.88
CA TYR A 154 1.27 -0.43 19.32
C TYR A 154 0.69 0.93 19.75
N LEU A 155 0.56 1.91 18.85
CA LEU A 155 0.08 3.26 19.20
C LEU A 155 -1.29 3.25 19.89
N ILE A 156 -2.26 2.49 19.37
CA ILE A 156 -3.60 2.42 19.99
C ILE A 156 -3.52 1.76 21.38
N ARG A 157 -2.76 0.66 21.50
CA ARG A 157 -2.60 -0.05 22.79
C ARG A 157 -1.89 0.83 23.81
N TYR A 158 -0.83 1.49 23.40
CA TYR A 158 -0.09 2.45 24.22
C TYR A 158 -0.97 3.61 24.69
N ALA A 159 -1.80 4.18 23.81
CA ALA A 159 -2.71 5.27 24.18
C ALA A 159 -3.79 4.84 25.20
N ILE A 160 -4.23 3.58 25.15
CA ILE A 160 -5.20 3.02 26.11
C ILE A 160 -4.55 2.76 27.48
N GLU A 161 -3.30 2.30 27.48
CA GLU A 161 -2.58 1.91 28.70
C GLU A 161 -1.96 3.11 29.45
N GLU A 162 -1.42 4.08 28.72
CA GLU A 162 -0.73 5.25 29.30
C GLU A 162 -1.71 6.34 29.77
N ILE A 163 -2.87 6.48 29.11
CA ILE A 163 -3.82 7.57 29.40
C ILE A 163 -5.08 6.98 30.08
N PRO A 164 -5.26 7.19 31.39
CA PRO A 164 -6.38 6.62 32.13
C PRO A 164 -7.72 7.19 31.62
N GLY A 165 -8.64 6.30 31.25
CA GLY A 165 -9.96 6.65 30.71
C GLY A 165 -10.01 6.80 29.19
N MET A 166 -8.92 6.49 28.48
CA MET A 166 -8.88 6.57 27.02
C MET A 166 -9.72 5.46 26.37
N THR A 167 -10.65 5.86 25.49
CA THR A 167 -11.43 4.90 24.71
C THR A 167 -10.70 4.55 23.39
N PRO A 168 -10.88 3.33 22.85
CA PRO A 168 -10.30 2.95 21.56
C PRO A 168 -10.68 3.89 20.42
N GLY A 169 -11.90 4.44 20.45
CA GLY A 169 -12.40 5.41 19.47
C GLY A 169 -11.63 6.73 19.50
N PHE A 170 -11.29 7.25 20.68
CA PHE A 170 -10.49 8.47 20.80
C PHE A 170 -9.01 8.22 20.48
N ALA A 171 -8.47 7.04 20.83
CA ALA A 171 -7.11 6.64 20.44
C ALA A 171 -6.93 6.57 18.90
N ALA A 172 -7.98 6.25 18.15
CA ALA A 172 -7.95 6.27 16.69
C ALA A 172 -7.74 7.69 16.10
N ASN A 173 -8.13 8.75 16.81
CA ASN A 173 -7.85 10.13 16.40
C ASN A 173 -6.34 10.43 16.45
N TYR A 174 -5.62 9.90 17.45
CA TYR A 174 -4.15 10.01 17.50
C TYR A 174 -3.49 9.30 16.31
N LEU A 175 -3.98 8.12 15.94
CA LEU A 175 -3.49 7.41 14.75
C LEU A 175 -3.70 8.22 13.46
N THR A 176 -4.86 8.87 13.35
CA THR A 176 -5.15 9.78 12.22
C THR A 176 -4.19 10.97 12.22
N GLY A 177 -3.87 11.54 13.39
CA GLY A 177 -2.84 12.56 13.54
C GLY A 177 -1.46 12.09 13.07
N THR A 178 -1.06 10.85 13.38
CA THR A 178 0.20 10.27 12.91
C THR A 178 0.26 10.16 11.39
N MET A 179 -0.86 9.83 10.73
CA MET A 179 -0.95 9.82 9.26
C MET A 179 -0.77 11.22 8.65
N VAL A 180 -1.35 12.23 9.29
CA VAL A 180 -1.18 13.64 8.87
C VAL A 180 0.27 14.08 9.05
N CYS A 181 0.90 13.78 10.19
CA CYS A 181 2.31 14.07 10.41
C CYS A 181 3.22 13.35 9.41
N PHE A 182 2.92 12.09 9.06
CA PHE A 182 3.65 11.33 8.06
C PHE A 182 3.54 11.98 6.66
N PHE A 183 2.36 12.49 6.32
CA PHE A 183 2.14 13.21 5.07
C PHE A 183 2.90 14.53 5.03
N ILE A 184 2.81 15.35 6.08
CA ILE A 184 3.52 16.63 6.19
C ILE A 184 5.04 16.43 6.16
N GLY A 185 5.56 15.42 6.87
CA GLY A 185 6.99 15.14 6.90
C GLY A 185 7.58 14.61 5.59
N ARG A 186 6.72 14.18 4.65
CA ARG A 186 7.14 13.69 3.33
C ARG A 186 7.10 14.78 2.25
N PHE A 187 6.30 15.83 2.46
CA PHE A 187 6.24 17.02 1.62
C PHE A 187 7.39 17.98 1.91
#